data_AF-A0A8T2IC86-F1
#
_entry.id   AF-A0A8T2IC86-F1
#
_cell.length_a   1.000
_cell.length_b   1.000
_cell.length_c   1.000
_cell.angle_alpha   90.00
_cell.angle_beta   90.00
_cell.angle_gamma   90.00
#
_symmetry.space_group_name_H-M   'P 1'
#
loop_
_entity.id
_entity.type
_entity.pdbx_description
1 polymer ?
#
loop_
_entity_poly.entity_id
_entity_poly.type
_entity_poly.pdbx_seq_one_letter_code
_entity_poly.pdbx_strand_id
1 'polypeptide(L)'
;SNRAAQHELERDINDKQAAFRIDEKCQNLRNSSDGIGYYRGVERLDTTVSIPETWAKFSDDNILRSQSERAASAKLREDAENLLSSTSNDMWGQFNAVNVNFTNRISETADSKNKLQSHLAKVPIGFHRVLQFVTNYTSRSLGN
;
A
#
# COMPACT_ATOMS: atom_id res chain seq x y z
N SER A 1 -1.20 -7.53 -23.22
CA SER A 1 0.21 -7.30 -22.84
C SER A 1 0.40 -5.82 -22.55
N ASN A 2 1.07 -5.45 -21.45
CA ASN A 2 1.31 -4.05 -21.08
C ASN A 2 1.99 -3.25 -22.21
N ARG A 3 2.84 -3.94 -22.99
CA ARG A 3 3.50 -3.37 -24.19
C ARG A 3 2.53 -3.02 -25.33
N ALA A 4 1.45 -3.80 -25.50
CA ALA A 4 0.46 -3.50 -26.54
C ALA A 4 -0.37 -2.26 -26.17
N ALA A 5 -0.78 -2.13 -24.91
CA ALA A 5 -1.46 -0.95 -24.40
C ALA A 5 -0.55 0.30 -24.49
N GLN A 6 0.72 0.17 -24.12
CA GLN A 6 1.70 1.24 -24.27
C GLN A 6 1.83 1.70 -25.73
N HIS A 7 2.00 0.77 -26.67
CA HIS A 7 2.10 1.11 -28.09
C HIS A 7 0.82 1.78 -28.63
N GLU A 8 -0.36 1.36 -28.17
CA GLU A 8 -1.63 1.98 -28.55
C GLU A 8 -1.72 3.43 -28.03
N LEU A 9 -1.29 3.67 -26.78
CA LEU A 9 -1.22 5.01 -26.19
C LEU A 9 -0.21 5.92 -26.89
N GLU A 10 0.97 5.41 -27.23
CA GLU A 10 2.00 6.15 -27.96
C GLU A 10 1.48 6.58 -29.34
N ARG A 11 0.79 5.69 -30.06
CA ARG A 11 0.14 6.01 -31.33
C ARG A 11 -0.92 7.10 -31.15
N ASP A 12 -1.83 6.93 -30.19
CA ASP A 12 -2.91 7.88 -29.92
C ASP A 12 -2.39 9.27 -29.52
N ILE A 13 -1.28 9.34 -28.77
CA ILE A 13 -0.60 10.60 -28.44
C ILE A 13 -0.05 11.27 -29.70
N ASN A 14 0.62 10.52 -30.58
CA ASN A 14 1.16 11.07 -31.82
C ASN A 14 0.05 11.59 -32.74
N ASP A 15 -1.05 10.83 -32.87
CA ASP A 15 -2.21 11.21 -33.68
C ASP A 15 -2.87 12.48 -33.13
N LYS A 16 -3.04 12.58 -31.79
CA LYS A 16 -3.56 13.78 -31.11
C LYS A 16 -2.65 14.99 -31.30
N GLN A 17 -1.33 14.81 -31.24
CA GLN A 17 -0.37 15.90 -31.49
C GLN A 17 -0.43 16.40 -32.94
N ALA A 18 -0.59 15.48 -33.91
CA ALA A 18 -0.76 15.86 -35.31
C ALA A 18 -2.06 16.62 -35.53
N ALA A 19 -3.18 16.13 -34.98
CA ALA A 19 -4.47 16.81 -35.03
C ALA A 19 -4.40 18.22 -34.40
N PHE A 20 -3.82 18.34 -33.21
CA PHE A 20 -3.65 19.63 -32.53
C PHE A 20 -2.87 20.65 -33.37
N ARG A 21 -1.78 20.23 -34.04
CA ARG A 21 -1.02 21.12 -34.94
C ARG A 21 -1.81 21.57 -36.15
N ILE A 22 -2.66 20.69 -36.70
CA ILE A 22 -3.56 21.03 -37.80
C ILE A 22 -4.59 22.06 -37.32
N ASP A 23 -5.21 21.83 -36.16
CA ASP A 23 -6.18 22.74 -35.56
C ASP A 23 -5.58 24.10 -35.25
N GLU A 24 -4.38 24.14 -34.65
CA GLU A 24 -3.62 25.37 -34.38
C GLU A 24 -3.33 26.14 -35.67
N LYS A 25 -2.91 25.45 -36.74
CA LYS A 25 -2.69 26.08 -38.04
C LYS A 25 -4.00 26.64 -38.59
N CYS A 26 -5.08 25.87 -38.60
CA CYS A 26 -6.39 26.28 -39.09
C CYS A 26 -6.96 27.47 -38.32
N GLN A 27 -6.81 27.49 -36.99
CA GLN A 27 -7.23 28.60 -36.14
C GLN A 27 -6.55 29.92 -36.52
N ASN A 28 -5.30 29.87 -36.98
CA ASN A 28 -4.51 31.04 -37.34
C ASN A 28 -4.66 31.46 -38.82
N LEU A 29 -5.41 30.72 -39.64
CA LEU A 29 -5.66 31.07 -41.04
C LEU A 29 -6.57 32.31 -41.14
N ARG A 30 -6.21 33.21 -42.05
CA ARG A 30 -6.99 34.40 -42.44
C ARG A 30 -7.13 34.41 -43.95
N ASN A 31 -8.10 35.14 -44.50
CA ASN A 31 -8.32 35.20 -45.96
C ASN A 31 -7.09 35.68 -46.77
N SER A 32 -6.14 36.35 -46.13
CA SER A 32 -4.88 36.79 -46.74
C SER A 32 -3.69 35.85 -46.49
N SER A 33 -3.91 34.70 -45.84
CA SER A 33 -2.85 33.72 -45.56
C SER A 33 -2.43 33.02 -46.86
N ASP A 34 -1.13 32.81 -47.01
CA ASP A 34 -0.54 32.14 -48.16
C ASP A 34 -1.00 30.67 -48.25
N GLY A 35 -1.24 30.17 -49.46
CA GLY A 35 -1.76 28.82 -49.69
C GLY A 35 -3.27 28.62 -49.46
N ILE A 36 -4.05 29.69 -49.26
CA ILE A 36 -5.52 29.63 -49.33
C ILE A 36 -5.96 29.90 -50.77
N GLY A 37 -6.44 28.87 -51.46
CA GLY A 37 -6.89 28.96 -52.86
C GLY A 37 -7.62 27.69 -53.31
N TYR A 38 -8.15 27.72 -54.53
CA TYR A 38 -8.79 26.55 -55.12
C TYR A 38 -7.75 25.57 -55.65
N TYR A 39 -7.71 24.38 -55.07
CA TYR A 39 -6.89 23.26 -55.53
C TYR A 39 -7.72 22.34 -56.43
N ARG A 40 -7.13 21.84 -57.53
CA ARG A 40 -7.76 20.82 -58.38
C ARG A 40 -7.58 19.43 -57.79
N GLY A 41 -8.57 18.55 -57.90
CA GLY A 41 -8.45 17.17 -57.43
C GLY A 41 -8.80 16.96 -55.96
N VAL A 42 -9.33 17.97 -55.27
CA VAL A 42 -9.81 17.85 -53.87
C VAL A 42 -11.03 16.93 -53.79
N GLU A 43 -11.74 16.78 -54.91
CA GLU A 43 -12.83 15.83 -55.10
C GLU A 43 -12.39 14.35 -55.20
N ARG A 44 -11.08 14.07 -55.34
CA ARG A 44 -10.59 12.68 -55.31
C ARG A 44 -10.63 12.19 -53.87
N LEU A 45 -11.46 11.16 -53.63
CA LEU A 45 -11.49 10.44 -52.36
C LEU A 45 -10.10 9.87 -52.05
N ASP A 46 -9.44 10.43 -51.04
CA ASP A 46 -8.24 9.84 -50.47
C ASP A 46 -8.65 8.66 -49.59
N THR A 47 -8.32 7.44 -50.03
CA THR A 47 -8.62 6.21 -49.32
C THR A 47 -7.90 6.06 -47.98
N THR A 48 -6.96 6.95 -47.66
CA THR A 48 -6.23 6.98 -46.38
C THR A 48 -6.91 7.87 -45.33
N VAL A 49 -7.97 8.60 -45.69
CA VAL A 49 -8.70 9.50 -44.78
C VAL A 49 -9.97 8.81 -44.28
N SER A 50 -10.26 8.95 -42.99
CA SER A 50 -11.50 8.45 -42.38
C SER A 50 -12.71 9.23 -42.91
N ILE A 51 -13.79 8.51 -43.21
CA ILE A 51 -15.08 9.13 -43.51
C ILE A 51 -15.80 9.49 -42.21
N PRO A 52 -16.73 10.47 -42.21
CA PRO A 52 -17.39 10.94 -40.99
C PRO A 52 -17.99 9.82 -40.13
N GLU A 53 -18.58 8.80 -40.76
CA GLU A 53 -19.19 7.66 -40.08
C GLU A 53 -18.16 6.78 -39.36
N THR A 54 -17.01 6.52 -39.98
CA THR A 54 -15.96 5.71 -39.36
C THR A 54 -15.21 6.50 -38.28
N TRP A 55 -15.05 7.81 -38.46
CA TRP A 55 -14.51 8.70 -37.44
C TRP A 55 -15.42 8.77 -36.20
N ALA A 56 -16.72 8.95 -36.40
CA ALA A 56 -17.70 9.01 -35.31
C ALA A 56 -17.70 7.70 -34.50
N LYS A 57 -17.78 6.55 -35.17
CA LYS A 57 -17.73 5.25 -34.52
C LYS A 57 -16.44 5.04 -33.72
N PHE A 58 -15.28 5.33 -34.33
CA PHE A 58 -13.99 5.19 -33.65
C PHE A 58 -13.90 6.10 -32.41
N SER A 59 -14.42 7.32 -32.51
CA SER A 59 -14.45 8.28 -31.42
C SER A 59 -15.33 7.79 -30.26
N ASP A 60 -16.51 7.26 -30.57
CA ASP A 60 -17.43 6.68 -29.59
C ASP A 60 -16.81 5.46 -28.89
N ASP A 61 -16.20 4.55 -29.65
CA ASP A 61 -15.50 3.37 -29.12
C ASP A 61 -14.35 3.78 -28.18
N ASN A 62 -13.61 4.84 -28.53
CA ASN A 62 -12.53 5.37 -27.70
C ASN A 62 -13.07 6.00 -26.40
N ILE A 63 -14.18 6.74 -26.46
CA ILE A 63 -14.84 7.32 -25.29
C ILE A 63 -15.29 6.21 -24.34
N LEU A 64 -15.98 5.18 -24.85
CA LEU A 64 -16.45 4.05 -24.05
C LEU A 64 -15.28 3.29 -23.40
N ARG A 65 -14.22 3.02 -24.16
CA ARG A 65 -13.01 2.38 -23.63
C ARG A 65 -12.37 3.24 -22.52
N SER A 66 -12.21 4.54 -22.77
CA SER A 66 -11.67 5.49 -21.78
C SER A 66 -12.51 5.53 -20.49
N GLN A 67 -13.83 5.48 -20.59
CA GLN A 67 -14.72 5.41 -19.43
C GLN A 67 -14.52 4.11 -18.65
N SER A 68 -14.48 2.97 -19.34
CA SER A 68 -14.24 1.65 -18.74
C SER A 68 -12.89 1.60 -18.01
N GLU A 69 -11.81 2.05 -18.65
CA GLU A 69 -10.47 2.08 -18.06
C GLU A 69 -10.40 3.01 -16.84
N ARG A 70 -11.06 4.18 -16.89
CA ARG A 70 -11.15 5.08 -15.72
C ARG A 70 -11.93 4.45 -14.57
N ALA A 71 -13.04 3.75 -14.84
CA ALA A 71 -13.81 3.05 -13.81
C ALA A 71 -13.01 1.91 -13.18
N ALA A 72 -12.33 1.10 -13.99
CA ALA A 72 -11.43 0.04 -13.51
C ALA A 72 -10.28 0.62 -12.66
N SER A 73 -9.68 1.71 -13.11
CA SER A 73 -8.61 2.41 -12.40
C SER A 73 -9.09 3.01 -11.07
N ALA A 74 -10.31 3.57 -11.02
CA ALA A 74 -10.90 4.07 -9.78
C ALA A 74 -11.12 2.95 -8.76
N LYS A 75 -11.71 1.83 -9.21
CA LYS A 75 -11.90 0.65 -8.37
C LYS A 75 -10.59 0.10 -7.82
N LEU A 76 -9.54 0.01 -8.65
CA LEU A 76 -8.22 -0.45 -8.20
C LEU A 76 -7.60 0.45 -7.13
N ARG A 77 -7.83 1.78 -7.21
CA ARG A 77 -7.38 2.71 -6.17
C ARG A 77 -8.16 2.52 -4.87
N GLU A 78 -9.47 2.38 -4.96
CA GLU A 78 -10.34 2.08 -3.80
C GLU A 78 -9.92 0.76 -3.11
N ASP A 79 -9.72 -0.31 -3.88
CA ASP A 79 -9.27 -1.60 -3.35
C ASP A 79 -7.90 -1.48 -2.67
N ALA A 80 -6.99 -0.69 -3.24
CA ALA A 80 -5.66 -0.43 -2.65
C ALA A 80 -5.76 0.37 -1.34
N GLU A 81 -6.60 1.41 -1.29
CA GLU A 81 -6.85 2.20 -0.07
C GLU A 81 -7.46 1.34 1.04
N ASN A 82 -8.43 0.49 0.71
CA ASN A 82 -9.04 -0.45 1.64
C ASN A 82 -8.02 -1.44 2.20
N LEU A 83 -7.17 -2.01 1.33
CA LEU A 83 -6.11 -2.93 1.76
C LEU A 83 -5.09 -2.25 2.68
N LEU A 84 -4.67 -1.02 2.36
CA LEU A 84 -3.75 -0.24 3.19
C LEU A 84 -4.37 0.07 4.56
N SER A 85 -5.64 0.46 4.59
CA SER A 85 -6.37 0.71 5.83
C SER A 85 -6.48 -0.53 6.69
N SER A 86 -6.90 -1.67 6.12
CA SER A 86 -6.98 -2.96 6.82
C SER A 86 -5.63 -3.36 7.40
N THR A 87 -4.57 -3.29 6.58
CA THR A 87 -3.20 -3.65 7.01
C THR A 87 -2.72 -2.75 8.14
N SER A 88 -3.02 -1.45 8.08
CA SER A 88 -2.67 -0.51 9.15
C SER A 88 -3.39 -0.85 10.47
N ASN A 89 -4.68 -1.16 10.41
CA ASN A 89 -5.45 -1.57 11.58
C ASN A 89 -4.93 -2.90 12.17
N ASP A 90 -4.57 -3.87 11.33
CA ASP A 90 -4.01 -5.14 11.76
C ASP A 90 -2.65 -4.94 12.47
N MET A 91 -1.76 -4.13 11.88
CA MET A 91 -0.47 -3.78 12.50
C MET A 91 -0.66 -3.09 13.85
N TRP A 92 -1.61 -2.16 13.96
CA TRP A 92 -1.94 -1.50 15.21
C TRP A 92 -2.48 -2.49 16.26
N GLY A 93 -3.36 -3.40 15.84
CA GLY A 93 -3.86 -4.49 16.68
C GLY A 93 -2.73 -5.37 17.21
N GLN A 94 -1.81 -5.80 16.34
CA GLN A 94 -0.64 -6.61 16.72
C GLN A 94 0.29 -5.86 17.66
N PHE A 95 0.56 -4.58 17.41
CA PHE A 95 1.38 -3.75 18.29
C PHE A 95 0.82 -3.73 19.73
N ASN A 96 -0.49 -3.47 19.86
CA ASN A 96 -1.14 -3.45 21.17
C ASN A 96 -1.13 -4.84 21.84
N ALA A 97 -1.46 -5.89 21.09
CA ALA A 97 -1.48 -7.25 21.62
C ALA A 97 -0.09 -7.69 22.13
N VAL A 98 0.97 -7.40 21.37
CA VAL A 98 2.35 -7.72 21.77
C VAL A 98 2.74 -6.95 23.02
N ASN A 99 2.44 -5.65 23.10
CA ASN A 99 2.76 -4.84 24.28
C ASN A 99 2.05 -5.36 25.54
N VAL A 100 0.76 -5.68 25.46
CA VAL A 100 0.01 -6.26 26.59
C VAL A 100 0.63 -7.58 27.03
N ASN A 101 0.91 -8.49 26.10
CA ASN A 101 1.54 -9.76 26.40
C ASN A 101 2.93 -9.59 27.03
N PHE A 102 3.70 -8.59 26.56
CA PHE A 102 5.02 -8.30 27.10
C PHE A 102 4.93 -7.78 28.55
N THR A 103 4.03 -6.84 28.82
CA THR A 103 3.78 -6.34 30.19
C THR A 103 3.36 -7.46 31.13
N ASN A 104 2.45 -8.35 30.70
CA ASN A 104 2.03 -9.50 31.49
C ASN A 104 3.20 -10.42 31.82
N ARG A 105 4.01 -10.79 30.81
CA ARG A 105 5.19 -11.65 31.00
C ARG A 105 6.24 -11.03 31.93
N ILE A 106 6.44 -9.71 31.86
CA ILE A 106 7.33 -9.00 32.78
C ILE A 106 6.80 -9.14 34.21
N SER A 107 5.51 -8.92 34.44
CA SER A 107 4.88 -9.07 35.77
C SER A 107 5.03 -10.49 36.30
N GLU A 108 4.68 -11.51 35.50
CA GLU A 108 4.79 -12.92 35.88
C GLU A 108 6.24 -13.31 36.24
N THR A 109 7.21 -12.81 35.47
CA THR A 109 8.63 -13.04 35.71
C THR A 109 9.08 -12.36 37.00
N ALA A 110 8.65 -11.12 37.24
CA ALA A 110 8.95 -10.37 38.47
C ALA A 110 8.35 -11.07 39.70
N ASP A 111 7.10 -11.53 39.63
CA ASP A 111 6.44 -12.26 40.71
C ASP A 111 7.13 -13.58 41.03
N SER A 112 7.52 -14.31 39.98
CA SER A 112 8.27 -15.57 40.13
C SER A 112 9.62 -15.34 40.80
N LYS A 113 10.34 -14.28 40.39
CA LYS A 113 11.59 -13.85 41.03
C LYS A 113 11.38 -13.48 42.50
N ASN A 114 10.36 -12.67 42.81
CA ASN A 114 10.05 -12.24 44.17
C ASN A 114 9.73 -13.43 45.08
N LYS A 115 8.99 -14.43 44.59
CA LYS A 115 8.73 -15.68 45.30
C LYS A 115 10.03 -16.44 45.58
N LEU A 116 10.90 -16.61 44.58
CA LEU A 116 12.19 -17.28 44.76
C LEU A 116 13.07 -16.55 45.78
N GLN A 117 13.15 -15.22 45.72
CA GLN A 117 13.89 -14.42 46.69
C GLN A 117 13.32 -14.58 48.12
N SER A 118 11.99 -14.61 48.25
CA SER A 118 11.32 -14.83 49.53
C SER A 118 11.59 -16.24 50.10
N HIS A 119 11.63 -17.26 49.24
CA HIS A 119 12.01 -18.62 49.66
C HIS A 119 13.49 -18.69 50.06
N LEU A 120 14.38 -18.10 49.26
CA LEU A 120 15.82 -18.05 49.56
C LEU A 120 16.10 -17.36 50.89
N ALA A 121 15.40 -16.27 51.21
CA ALA A 121 15.54 -15.57 52.50
C ALA A 121 15.21 -16.45 53.72
N LYS A 122 14.33 -17.46 53.57
CA LYS A 122 13.95 -18.38 54.65
C LYS A 122 15.00 -19.49 54.89
N VAL A 123 15.83 -19.81 53.89
CA VAL A 123 16.80 -20.91 53.97
C VAL A 123 17.85 -20.67 55.06
N PRO A 124 18.57 -19.53 55.13
CA PRO A 124 19.52 -19.25 56.21
C PRO A 124 18.87 -19.26 57.60
N ILE A 125 17.63 -18.78 57.70
CA ILE A 125 16.86 -18.77 58.96
C ILE A 125 16.60 -20.21 59.43
N GLY A 126 16.21 -21.09 58.50
CA GLY A 126 16.06 -22.52 58.77
C GLY A 126 17.36 -23.16 59.24
N PHE A 127 18.46 -22.92 58.52
CA PHE A 127 19.79 -23.41 58.92
C PHE A 127 20.19 -22.92 60.32
N HIS A 128 20.01 -21.63 60.60
CA HIS A 128 20.31 -21.05 61.91
C HIS A 128 19.50 -21.72 63.03
N ARG A 129 18.20 -21.95 62.83
CA ARG A 129 17.33 -22.64 63.81
C ARG A 129 17.78 -24.08 64.06
N VAL A 130 18.16 -24.82 63.01
CA VAL A 130 18.65 -26.20 63.14
C VAL A 130 19.98 -26.22 63.90
N LEU A 131 20.91 -25.32 63.57
CA LEU A 131 22.18 -25.19 64.29
C LEU A 131 21.95 -24.90 65.78
N GLN A 132 21.06 -23.96 66.12
CA GLN A 132 20.70 -23.70 67.52
C GLN A 132 20.12 -24.93 68.23
N PHE A 133 19.26 -25.69 67.55
CA PHE A 133 18.69 -26.91 68.12
C PHE A 133 19.78 -27.96 68.41
N VAL A 134 20.67 -28.20 67.45
CA VAL A 134 21.78 -29.16 67.61
C VAL A 134 22.71 -28.73 68.75
N THR A 135 23.10 -27.46 68.81
CA THR A 135 23.94 -26.92 69.89
C THR A 135 23.28 -27.07 71.26
N ASN A 136 21.99 -26.75 71.38
CA ASN A 136 21.28 -26.90 72.65
C ASN A 136 21.12 -28.37 73.07
N TYR A 137 20.92 -29.27 72.11
CA TYR A 137 20.83 -30.71 72.36
C TYR A 137 22.17 -31.29 72.83
N THR A 138 23.27 -30.94 72.17
CA THR A 138 24.62 -31.37 72.57
C THR A 138 25.02 -30.81 73.92
N SER A 139 24.73 -29.54 74.22
CA SER A 139 24.96 -28.96 75.55
C SER A 139 24.23 -29.72 76.65
N ARG A 140 22.93 -30.01 76.47
CA ARG A 140 22.14 -30.81 77.44
C ARG A 140 22.65 -32.25 77.60
N SER A 141 23.07 -32.88 76.50
CA SER A 141 23.58 -34.26 76.50
C SER A 141 24.95 -34.40 77.17
N LEU A 142 25.77 -33.34 77.18
CA LEU A 142 27.12 -33.36 77.74
C LEU A 142 27.18 -32.93 79.22
N GLY A 143 26.04 -32.58 79.83
CA GLY A 143 25.94 -32.37 81.28
C GLY A 143 26.59 -31.08 81.81
N ASN A 144 26.63 -30.00 81.01
CA ASN A 144 26.80 -28.64 81.52
C ASN A 144 25.44 -27.94 81.69
#